data_AF-A0A7I8CH95-F1
#
_entry.id   AF-A0A7I8CH95-F1
#
_cell.length_a   1.000
_cell.length_b   1.000
_cell.length_c   1.000
_cell.angle_alpha   90.00
_cell.angle_beta   90.00
_cell.angle_gamma   90.00
#
_symmetry.space_group_name_H-M   'P 1'
#
loop_
_entity.id
_entity.type
_entity.pdbx_description
1 polymer ?
#
loop_
_entity_poly.entity_id
_entity_poly.type
_entity_poly.pdbx_seq_one_letter_code
_entity_poly.pdbx_strand_id
1 'polypeptide(L)'
;MRDFEQPGRSLVMSKDGMAATSHPASTLAAVKILEAGGNAMDAAIAACAAQCVVEPGSTGIGGDCFALYSRGGGDDIIAFNGSGWAPQAASVPVLRSMGVASIERHSPHAVTVPGAVEAWATLARDHGSMPFKSLFAPAIKLASEGYAVAPRAAADWANQVALLRLDKTSREQMLIDGASPAAGTLHRQPLLAKSLMAIAEAGPRVFYEGFIAEDMVECLTSRAACTRWTTSRSIAANTCSPSRRASVATRCMSVRRTGRASSRC
;
A
#
# COMPACT_ATOMS: atom_id res chain seq x y z
N MET A 1 17.71 -29.14 8.39
CA MET A 1 17.92 -29.29 6.93
C MET A 1 16.57 -29.67 6.34
N ARG A 2 16.18 -29.13 5.18
CA ARG A 2 14.85 -29.42 4.60
C ARG A 2 14.79 -30.88 4.14
N ASP A 3 13.67 -31.54 4.41
CA ASP A 3 13.34 -32.84 3.80
C ASP A 3 12.84 -32.59 2.36
N PHE A 4 13.54 -33.17 1.38
CA PHE A 4 13.21 -33.01 -0.04
C PHE A 4 12.05 -33.90 -0.49
N GLU A 5 11.67 -34.88 0.32
CA GLU A 5 10.55 -35.79 0.05
C GLU A 5 9.20 -35.21 0.51
N GLN A 6 9.22 -34.12 1.28
CA GLN A 6 8.02 -33.39 1.71
C GLN A 6 7.68 -32.25 0.72
N PRO A 7 6.41 -32.11 0.32
CA PRO A 7 5.96 -31.00 -0.52
C PRO A 7 6.33 -29.64 0.09
N GLY A 8 6.98 -28.80 -0.72
CA GLY A 8 7.41 -27.45 -0.31
C GLY A 8 8.24 -26.78 -1.40
N ARG A 9 8.59 -25.51 -1.22
CA ARG A 9 9.44 -24.79 -2.18
C ARG A 9 10.90 -24.81 -1.76
N SER A 10 11.79 -25.00 -2.72
CA SER A 10 13.24 -24.90 -2.48
C SER A 10 13.63 -23.49 -2.07
N LEU A 11 14.72 -23.36 -1.33
CA LEU A 11 15.30 -22.05 -1.04
C LEU A 11 15.68 -21.40 -2.38
N VAL A 12 15.17 -20.19 -2.61
CA VAL A 12 15.60 -19.38 -3.73
C VAL A 12 16.99 -18.87 -3.39
N MET A 13 17.96 -19.09 -4.29
CA MET A 13 19.34 -18.64 -4.16
C MET A 13 19.66 -17.72 -5.33
N SER A 14 20.38 -16.62 -5.07
CA SER A 14 20.80 -15.67 -6.10
C SER A 14 22.13 -15.05 -5.71
N LYS A 15 22.95 -14.73 -6.71
CA LYS A 15 24.26 -14.08 -6.51
C LYS A 15 24.17 -12.55 -6.59
N ASP A 16 23.19 -12.00 -7.32
CA ASP A 16 23.14 -10.59 -7.70
C ASP A 16 22.05 -9.81 -6.94
N GLY A 17 20.88 -10.42 -6.75
CA GLY A 17 19.73 -9.75 -6.14
C GLY A 17 18.55 -10.69 -5.90
N MET A 18 17.71 -10.36 -4.91
CA MET A 18 16.56 -11.15 -4.54
C MET A 18 15.43 -10.24 -4.05
N ALA A 19 14.20 -10.60 -4.36
CA ALA A 19 13.01 -10.01 -3.79
C ALA A 19 12.12 -11.11 -3.20
N ALA A 20 11.41 -10.78 -2.12
CA ALA A 20 10.45 -11.67 -1.49
C ALA A 20 9.20 -10.87 -1.11
N THR A 21 8.06 -11.25 -1.69
CA THR A 21 6.75 -10.68 -1.40
C THR A 21 5.73 -11.81 -1.18
N SER A 22 4.52 -11.50 -0.71
CA SER A 22 3.44 -12.50 -0.60
C SER A 22 2.81 -12.87 -1.94
N HIS A 23 3.05 -12.09 -3.01
CA HIS A 23 2.52 -12.38 -4.35
C HIS A 23 3.62 -12.48 -5.42
N PRO A 24 3.70 -13.59 -6.21
CA PRO A 24 4.74 -13.79 -7.22
C PRO A 24 4.85 -12.67 -8.26
N ALA A 25 3.72 -12.09 -8.70
CA ALA A 25 3.73 -10.98 -9.66
C ALA A 25 4.47 -9.73 -9.13
N SER A 26 4.36 -9.44 -7.84
CA SER A 26 5.05 -8.32 -7.20
C SER A 26 6.53 -8.62 -6.98
N THR A 27 6.87 -9.87 -6.66
CA THR A 27 8.27 -10.33 -6.65
C THR A 27 8.88 -10.17 -8.05
N LEU A 28 8.16 -10.55 -9.10
CA LEU A 28 8.61 -10.41 -10.48
C LEU A 28 8.77 -8.94 -10.89
N ALA A 29 7.87 -8.05 -10.45
CA ALA A 29 8.02 -6.61 -10.67
C ALA A 29 9.33 -6.08 -10.06
N ALA A 30 9.65 -6.48 -8.82
CA ALA A 30 10.90 -6.12 -8.16
C ALA A 30 12.13 -6.66 -8.90
N VAL A 31 12.11 -7.94 -9.27
CA VAL A 31 13.22 -8.59 -10.00
C VAL A 31 13.47 -7.88 -11.33
N LYS A 32 12.42 -7.54 -12.09
CA LYS A 32 12.58 -6.80 -13.35
C LYS A 32 13.21 -5.42 -13.16
N ILE A 33 12.92 -4.74 -12.06
CA ILE A 33 13.56 -3.46 -11.74
C ILE A 33 15.03 -3.65 -11.38
N LEU A 34 15.37 -4.70 -10.62
CA LEU A 34 16.77 -5.05 -10.34
C LEU A 34 17.53 -5.40 -11.63
N GLU A 35 16.94 -6.21 -12.51
CA GLU A 35 17.49 -6.56 -13.82
C GLU A 35 17.68 -5.34 -14.73
N ALA A 36 16.80 -4.34 -14.61
CA ALA A 36 16.92 -3.06 -15.32
C ALA A 36 17.94 -2.10 -14.71
N GLY A 37 18.69 -2.52 -13.68
CA GLY A 37 19.73 -1.73 -13.02
C GLY A 37 19.23 -0.82 -11.88
N GLY A 38 17.96 -0.95 -11.49
CA GLY A 38 17.43 -0.29 -10.31
C GLY A 38 18.01 -0.87 -9.02
N ASN A 39 18.00 -0.08 -7.95
CA ASN A 39 18.50 -0.51 -6.65
C ASN A 39 17.40 -1.19 -5.81
N ALA A 40 17.75 -1.64 -4.59
CA ALA A 40 16.81 -2.31 -3.69
C ALA A 40 15.58 -1.45 -3.32
N MET A 41 15.73 -0.12 -3.23
CA MET A 41 14.62 0.80 -2.96
C MET A 41 13.69 0.92 -4.19
N ASP A 42 14.26 1.10 -5.39
CA ASP A 42 13.49 1.13 -6.64
C ASP A 42 12.66 -0.15 -6.80
N ALA A 43 13.31 -1.30 -6.59
CA ALA A 43 12.68 -2.62 -6.68
C ALA A 43 11.58 -2.81 -5.63
N ALA A 44 11.80 -2.36 -4.39
CA ALA A 44 10.80 -2.43 -3.32
C ALA A 44 9.56 -1.59 -3.63
N ILE A 45 9.73 -0.36 -4.14
CA ILE A 45 8.61 0.51 -4.51
C ILE A 45 7.80 -0.10 -5.66
N ALA A 46 8.46 -0.63 -6.69
CA ALA A 46 7.77 -1.31 -7.78
C ALA A 46 7.02 -2.57 -7.30
N ALA A 47 7.60 -3.32 -6.36
CA ALA A 47 6.93 -4.44 -5.72
C ALA A 47 5.67 -3.99 -4.97
N CYS A 48 5.78 -2.94 -4.15
CA CYS A 48 4.65 -2.39 -3.38
C CYS A 48 3.54 -1.86 -4.30
N ALA A 49 3.89 -1.16 -5.37
CA ALA A 49 2.92 -0.68 -6.35
C ALA A 49 2.18 -1.84 -7.04
N ALA A 50 2.90 -2.89 -7.45
CA ALA A 50 2.31 -4.09 -8.02
C ALA A 50 1.43 -4.82 -6.99
N GLN A 51 1.87 -4.87 -5.73
CA GLN A 51 1.15 -5.52 -4.63
C GLN A 51 -0.22 -4.87 -4.38
N CYS A 52 -0.29 -3.54 -4.43
CA CYS A 52 -1.53 -2.78 -4.30
C CYS A 52 -2.59 -3.13 -5.36
N VAL A 53 -2.17 -3.77 -6.47
CA VAL A 53 -3.06 -4.28 -7.50
C VAL A 53 -3.43 -5.73 -7.20
N VAL A 54 -2.43 -6.60 -7.03
CA VAL A 54 -2.64 -8.06 -7.03
C VAL A 54 -3.08 -8.63 -5.69
N GLU A 55 -2.93 -7.87 -4.59
CA GLU A 55 -3.32 -8.27 -3.24
C GLU A 55 -4.17 -7.18 -2.55
N PRO A 56 -5.37 -6.88 -3.08
CA PRO A 56 -6.18 -5.73 -2.66
C PRO A 56 -6.78 -5.86 -1.25
N GLY A 57 -6.81 -7.07 -0.67
CA GLY A 57 -7.25 -7.29 0.71
C GLY A 57 -6.23 -6.89 1.77
N SER A 58 -4.96 -6.76 1.40
CA SER A 58 -3.83 -6.53 2.32
C SER A 58 -3.10 -5.21 2.07
N THR A 59 -3.18 -4.68 0.84
CA THR A 59 -2.39 -3.53 0.41
C THR A 59 -3.17 -2.63 -0.52
N GLY A 60 -2.83 -1.34 -0.58
CA GLY A 60 -3.45 -0.37 -1.48
C GLY A 60 -2.78 1.00 -1.40
N ILE A 61 -2.95 1.81 -2.45
CA ILE A 61 -2.45 3.20 -2.49
C ILE A 61 -3.17 4.12 -1.48
N GLY A 62 -4.35 3.69 -1.02
CA GLY A 62 -5.10 4.34 0.07
C GLY A 62 -4.66 3.92 1.48
N GLY A 63 -3.54 3.22 1.62
CA GLY A 63 -2.99 2.80 2.91
C GLY A 63 -1.70 3.53 3.29
N ASP A 64 -0.91 2.85 4.12
CA ASP A 64 0.31 3.37 4.73
C ASP A 64 1.56 2.61 4.28
N CYS A 65 2.73 3.17 4.55
CA CYS A 65 4.01 2.53 4.24
C CYS A 65 5.00 2.66 5.40
N PHE A 66 5.66 1.56 5.74
CA PHE A 66 6.78 1.56 6.66
C PHE A 66 7.96 0.86 6.01
N ALA A 67 9.17 1.39 6.20
CA ALA A 67 10.38 0.79 5.64
C ALA A 67 11.51 0.74 6.66
N LEU A 68 12.30 -0.33 6.58
CA LEU A 68 13.63 -0.40 7.16
C LEU A 68 14.61 -0.51 5.99
N TYR A 69 15.52 0.45 5.87
CA TYR A 69 16.45 0.54 4.76
C TYR A 69 17.89 0.50 5.26
N SER A 70 18.67 -0.43 4.70
CA SER A 70 20.11 -0.55 4.89
C SER A 70 20.80 -0.25 3.56
N ARG A 71 21.51 0.87 3.47
CA ARG A 71 22.28 1.17 2.26
C ARG A 71 23.55 0.33 2.25
N GLY A 72 23.77 -0.43 1.19
CA GLY A 72 24.97 -1.27 1.02
C GLY A 72 25.10 -2.40 2.04
N GLY A 73 24.03 -2.76 2.76
CA GLY A 73 24.07 -3.81 3.78
C GLY A 73 24.74 -3.41 5.10
N GLY A 74 24.99 -2.10 5.32
CA GLY A 74 25.61 -1.60 6.54
C GLY A 74 24.67 -1.54 7.76
N ASP A 75 25.26 -1.25 8.92
CA ASP A 75 24.55 -1.15 10.20
C ASP A 75 23.76 0.15 10.42
N ASP A 76 23.93 1.12 9.52
CA ASP A 76 23.12 2.33 9.51
C ASP A 76 21.77 2.04 8.84
N ILE A 77 20.76 1.85 9.70
CA ILE A 77 19.40 1.49 9.28
C ILE A 77 18.52 2.71 9.43
N ILE A 78 17.92 3.11 8.32
CA ILE A 78 16.91 4.16 8.27
C ILE A 78 15.55 3.49 8.50
N ALA A 79 14.81 3.99 9.48
CA ALA A 79 13.42 3.63 9.70
C ALA A 79 12.50 4.73 9.17
N PHE A 80 11.71 4.40 8.17
CA PHE A 80 10.76 5.30 7.55
C PHE A 80 9.35 5.03 8.07
N ASN A 81 8.67 6.10 8.48
CA ASN A 81 7.27 6.06 8.87
C ASN A 81 6.43 6.89 7.90
N GLY A 82 5.67 6.21 7.05
CA GLY A 82 4.61 6.76 6.21
C GLY A 82 3.24 6.29 6.68
N SER A 83 2.99 6.30 7.99
CA SER A 83 1.66 6.13 8.57
C SER A 83 0.80 7.35 8.31
N GLY A 84 -0.46 7.11 8.00
CA GLY A 84 -1.44 8.13 7.75
C GLY A 84 -1.79 8.92 9.00
N TRP A 85 -2.17 10.19 8.80
CA TRP A 85 -2.55 11.08 9.89
C TRP A 85 -4.07 11.02 10.10
N ALA A 86 -4.50 11.18 11.35
CA ALA A 86 -5.90 11.44 11.61
C ALA A 86 -6.31 12.77 10.92
N PRO A 87 -7.49 12.84 10.28
CA PRO A 87 -7.97 14.08 9.68
C PRO A 87 -8.00 15.20 10.71
N GLN A 88 -7.62 16.42 10.33
CA GLN A 88 -7.54 17.56 11.26
C GLN A 88 -8.86 17.85 12.00
N ALA A 89 -10.00 17.59 11.36
CA ALA A 89 -11.32 17.78 11.95
C ALA A 89 -11.73 16.66 12.92
N ALA A 90 -11.01 15.53 12.95
CA ALA A 90 -11.33 14.40 13.80
C ALA A 90 -10.92 14.69 15.25
N SER A 91 -11.88 14.62 16.17
CA SER A 91 -11.62 14.67 17.61
C SER A 91 -12.66 13.85 18.37
N VAL A 92 -12.29 13.37 19.57
CA VAL A 92 -13.21 12.60 20.42
C VAL A 92 -14.51 13.37 20.73
N PRO A 93 -14.48 14.68 21.08
CA PRO A 93 -15.71 15.44 21.28
C PRO A 93 -16.58 15.53 20.03
N VAL A 94 -15.98 15.76 18.85
CA VAL A 94 -16.71 15.81 17.58
C VAL A 94 -17.38 14.47 17.30
N LEU A 95 -16.65 13.37 17.36
CA LEU A 95 -17.20 12.03 17.12
C LEU A 95 -18.34 11.68 18.09
N ARG A 96 -18.18 11.99 19.39
CA ARG A 96 -19.24 11.78 20.39
C ARG A 96 -20.49 12.63 20.11
N SER A 97 -20.31 13.89 19.69
CA SER A 97 -21.44 14.77 19.34
C SER A 97 -22.25 14.25 18.15
N MET A 98 -21.62 13.44 17.29
CA MET A 98 -22.24 12.78 16.14
C MET A 98 -22.86 11.42 16.50
N GLY A 99 -22.84 11.02 17.78
CA GLY A 99 -23.34 9.72 18.23
C GLY A 99 -22.42 8.55 17.91
N VAL A 100 -21.16 8.80 17.50
CA VAL A 100 -20.19 7.74 17.23
C VAL A 100 -19.66 7.19 18.55
N ALA A 101 -20.13 5.99 18.92
CA ALA A 101 -19.71 5.29 20.15
C ALA A 101 -18.43 4.46 19.95
N SER A 102 -18.22 3.93 18.74
CA SER A 102 -17.06 3.13 18.32
C SER A 102 -16.72 3.43 16.85
N ILE A 103 -15.44 3.30 16.49
CA ILE A 103 -15.00 3.40 15.09
C ILE A 103 -15.07 2.00 14.48
N GLU A 104 -16.19 1.71 13.81
CA GLU A 104 -16.39 0.45 13.09
C GLU A 104 -15.53 0.38 11.82
N ARG A 105 -15.13 -0.84 11.42
CA ARG A 105 -14.25 -1.07 10.26
C ARG A 105 -14.75 -0.45 8.94
N HIS A 106 -16.06 -0.37 8.75
CA HIS A 106 -16.69 0.17 7.54
C HIS A 106 -17.09 1.64 7.67
N SER A 107 -16.79 2.26 8.82
CA SER A 107 -17.10 3.66 9.09
C SER A 107 -16.18 4.58 8.29
N PRO A 108 -16.68 5.70 7.72
CA PRO A 108 -15.81 6.72 7.15
C PRO A 108 -14.84 7.31 8.19
N HIS A 109 -15.17 7.23 9.48
CA HIS A 109 -14.29 7.68 10.57
C HIS A 109 -13.09 6.74 10.82
N ALA A 110 -13.05 5.56 10.21
CA ALA A 110 -11.90 4.66 10.24
C ALA A 110 -10.79 5.07 9.27
N VAL A 111 -11.05 6.06 8.39
CA VAL A 111 -10.12 6.48 7.34
C VAL A 111 -9.17 7.56 7.86
N THR A 112 -7.87 7.26 7.81
CA THR A 112 -6.77 8.22 7.97
C THR A 112 -6.33 8.73 6.60
N VAL A 113 -5.58 9.84 6.58
CA VAL A 113 -4.97 10.36 5.34
C VAL A 113 -3.90 9.37 4.86
N PRO A 114 -4.00 8.75 3.66
CA PRO A 114 -3.08 7.70 3.25
C PRO A 114 -1.61 8.15 3.16
N GLY A 115 -0.69 7.44 3.82
CA GLY A 115 0.72 7.80 3.82
C GLY A 115 1.59 7.10 2.76
N ALA A 116 1.09 6.08 2.08
CA ALA A 116 1.91 5.22 1.22
C ALA A 116 2.54 5.95 0.01
N VAL A 117 1.77 6.75 -0.72
CA VAL A 117 2.24 7.39 -1.96
C VAL A 117 3.33 8.43 -1.69
N GLU A 118 3.15 9.26 -0.65
CA GLU A 118 4.18 10.21 -0.20
C GLU A 118 5.44 9.51 0.30
N ALA A 119 5.28 8.40 1.03
CA ALA A 119 6.40 7.58 1.48
C ALA A 119 7.21 7.04 0.31
N TRP A 120 6.56 6.48 -0.72
CA TRP A 120 7.24 5.99 -1.91
C TRP A 120 7.96 7.09 -2.67
N ALA A 121 7.33 8.25 -2.86
CA ALA A 121 7.94 9.37 -3.54
C ALA A 121 9.17 9.90 -2.79
N THR A 122 9.07 10.03 -1.47
CA THR A 122 10.20 10.45 -0.61
C THR A 122 11.33 9.43 -0.65
N LEU A 123 11.04 8.13 -0.49
CA LEU A 123 12.04 7.07 -0.54
C LEU A 123 12.70 6.95 -1.93
N ALA A 124 11.95 7.11 -3.02
CA ALA A 124 12.49 7.14 -4.37
C ALA A 124 13.41 8.34 -4.59
N ARG A 125 13.00 9.54 -4.14
CA ARG A 125 13.83 10.75 -4.25
C ARG A 125 15.13 10.62 -3.46
N ASP A 126 15.05 10.14 -2.22
CA ASP A 126 16.19 10.16 -1.29
C ASP A 126 17.11 8.94 -1.45
N HIS A 127 16.57 7.80 -1.91
CA HIS A 127 17.28 6.52 -1.93
C HIS A 127 17.12 5.73 -3.22
N GLY A 128 16.24 6.14 -4.14
CA GLY A 128 16.09 5.52 -5.46
C GLY A 128 17.21 5.90 -6.42
N SER A 129 17.24 5.22 -7.55
CA SER A 129 18.16 5.49 -8.67
C SER A 129 17.48 5.53 -10.02
N MET A 130 16.19 5.15 -10.10
CA MET A 130 15.41 5.21 -11.33
C MET A 130 14.37 6.34 -11.29
N PRO A 131 13.90 6.83 -12.45
CA PRO A 131 12.79 7.77 -12.50
C PRO A 131 11.54 7.19 -11.83
N PHE A 132 10.91 7.95 -10.92
CA PHE A 132 9.75 7.51 -10.15
C PHE A 132 8.66 6.87 -11.02
N LYS A 133 8.37 7.48 -12.16
CA LYS A 133 7.42 6.99 -13.17
C LYS A 133 7.66 5.53 -13.59
N SER A 134 8.91 5.14 -13.80
CA SER A 134 9.26 3.81 -14.29
C SER A 134 8.92 2.69 -13.30
N LEU A 135 8.85 3.00 -12.00
CA LEU A 135 8.57 2.04 -10.94
C LEU A 135 7.12 1.54 -10.99
N PHE A 136 6.21 2.29 -11.62
CA PHE A 136 4.78 1.98 -11.70
C PHE A 136 4.39 1.14 -12.92
N ALA A 137 5.27 1.01 -13.92
CA ALA A 137 4.93 0.32 -15.16
C ALA A 137 4.40 -1.11 -14.95
N PRO A 138 4.98 -1.94 -14.06
CA PRO A 138 4.43 -3.27 -13.77
C PRO A 138 3.02 -3.22 -13.16
N ALA A 139 2.80 -2.31 -12.21
CA ALA A 139 1.52 -2.15 -11.52
C ALA A 139 0.42 -1.67 -12.46
N ILE A 140 0.72 -0.65 -13.28
CA ILE A 140 -0.20 -0.12 -14.30
C ILE A 140 -0.62 -1.24 -15.26
N LYS A 141 0.34 -2.03 -15.76
CA LYS A 141 0.08 -3.17 -16.65
C LYS A 141 -0.84 -4.20 -16.00
N LEU A 142 -0.54 -4.62 -14.76
CA LEU A 142 -1.36 -5.58 -14.02
C LEU A 142 -2.78 -5.05 -13.81
N ALA A 143 -2.93 -3.77 -13.51
CA ALA A 143 -4.23 -3.15 -13.27
C ALA A 143 -5.05 -3.00 -14.57
N SER A 144 -4.42 -2.64 -15.69
CA SER A 144 -5.11 -2.40 -16.96
C SER A 144 -5.40 -3.67 -17.75
N GLU A 145 -4.39 -4.52 -17.95
CA GLU A 145 -4.51 -5.75 -18.74
C GLU A 145 -5.11 -6.91 -17.94
N GLY A 146 -4.89 -6.86 -16.62
CA GLY A 146 -5.40 -7.81 -15.64
C GLY A 146 -4.36 -8.83 -15.18
N TYR A 147 -4.74 -9.58 -14.15
CA TYR A 147 -3.93 -10.64 -13.55
C TYR A 147 -4.83 -11.81 -13.12
N ALA A 148 -4.24 -13.01 -13.08
CA ALA A 148 -4.93 -14.18 -12.53
C ALA A 148 -4.94 -14.08 -10.99
N VAL A 149 -6.13 -14.16 -10.39
CA VAL A 149 -6.29 -14.08 -8.93
C VAL A 149 -5.59 -15.28 -8.27
N ALA A 150 -4.67 -15.00 -7.34
CA ALA A 150 -3.96 -16.05 -6.61
C ALA A 150 -4.84 -16.73 -5.56
N PRO A 151 -4.60 -18.01 -5.20
CA PRO A 151 -5.41 -18.75 -4.24
C PRO A 151 -5.58 -18.07 -2.88
N ARG A 152 -4.50 -17.48 -2.33
CA ARG A 152 -4.57 -16.75 -1.06
C ARG A 152 -5.49 -15.53 -1.17
N ALA A 153 -5.32 -14.74 -2.22
CA ALA A 153 -6.15 -13.56 -2.46
C ALA A 153 -7.62 -13.93 -2.64
N ALA A 154 -7.93 -14.98 -3.41
CA ALA A 154 -9.32 -15.46 -3.58
C ALA A 154 -9.97 -15.86 -2.24
N ALA A 155 -9.23 -16.58 -1.39
CA ALA A 155 -9.72 -16.98 -0.07
C ALA A 155 -10.01 -15.77 0.83
N ASP A 156 -9.11 -14.78 0.86
CA ASP A 156 -9.32 -13.55 1.64
C ASP A 156 -10.50 -12.73 1.08
N TRP A 157 -10.63 -12.65 -0.24
CA TRP A 157 -11.70 -11.92 -0.94
C TRP A 157 -13.09 -12.49 -0.64
N ALA A 158 -13.22 -13.83 -0.61
CA ALA A 158 -14.49 -14.50 -0.29
C ALA A 158 -15.03 -14.07 1.09
N ASN A 159 -14.15 -13.81 2.05
CA ASN A 159 -14.51 -13.32 3.39
C ASN A 159 -14.95 -11.84 3.42
N GLN A 160 -14.78 -11.09 2.33
CA GLN A 160 -15.08 -9.66 2.25
C GLN A 160 -16.32 -9.33 1.41
N VAL A 161 -16.99 -10.31 0.80
CA VAL A 161 -18.13 -10.07 -0.12
C VAL A 161 -19.23 -9.23 0.53
N ALA A 162 -19.60 -9.52 1.78
CA ALA A 162 -20.63 -8.77 2.49
C ALA A 162 -20.25 -7.29 2.65
N LEU A 163 -18.99 -7.00 2.99
CA LEU A 163 -18.47 -5.64 3.12
C LEU A 163 -18.42 -4.92 1.78
N LEU A 164 -17.91 -5.58 0.74
CA LEU A 164 -17.79 -5.02 -0.60
C LEU A 164 -19.15 -4.67 -1.22
N ARG A 165 -20.21 -5.41 -0.87
CA ARG A 165 -21.57 -5.13 -1.36
C ARG A 165 -22.17 -3.83 -0.81
N LEU A 166 -21.70 -3.34 0.34
CA LEU A 166 -22.23 -2.13 0.99
C LEU A 166 -22.02 -0.87 0.14
N ASP A 167 -21.00 -0.87 -0.70
CA ASP A 167 -20.66 0.26 -1.57
C ASP A 167 -20.81 -0.11 -3.05
N LYS A 168 -21.35 0.82 -3.83
CA LYS A 168 -21.57 0.63 -5.27
C LYS A 168 -20.25 0.44 -6.01
N THR A 169 -19.28 1.34 -5.81
CA THR A 169 -17.99 1.29 -6.51
C THR A 169 -17.24 0.03 -6.15
N SER A 170 -17.19 -0.32 -4.86
CA SER A 170 -16.54 -1.54 -4.37
C SER A 170 -17.18 -2.79 -4.97
N ARG A 171 -18.52 -2.86 -5.03
CA ARG A 171 -19.23 -3.98 -5.67
C ARG A 171 -18.92 -4.09 -7.16
N GLU A 172 -18.92 -2.98 -7.88
CA GLU A 172 -18.68 -2.95 -9.33
C GLU A 172 -17.22 -3.23 -9.71
N GLN A 173 -16.27 -2.77 -8.90
CA GLN A 173 -14.85 -2.96 -9.17
C GLN A 173 -14.31 -4.28 -8.64
N MET A 174 -14.86 -4.80 -7.53
CA MET A 174 -14.26 -5.92 -6.80
C MET A 174 -15.07 -7.21 -6.84
N LEU A 175 -16.31 -7.22 -7.33
CA LEU A 175 -17.12 -8.43 -7.47
C LEU A 175 -17.44 -8.70 -8.94
N ILE A 176 -17.53 -9.98 -9.29
CA ILE A 176 -17.97 -10.44 -10.61
C ILE A 176 -19.35 -11.06 -10.42
N ASP A 177 -20.36 -10.47 -11.05
CA ASP A 177 -21.77 -10.85 -10.89
C ASP A 177 -22.20 -10.96 -9.42
N GLY A 178 -21.66 -10.06 -8.59
CA GLY A 178 -21.94 -9.99 -7.15
C GLY A 178 -21.24 -11.04 -6.28
N ALA A 179 -20.35 -11.86 -6.84
CA ALA A 179 -19.52 -12.84 -6.13
C ALA A 179 -18.03 -12.46 -6.12
N SER A 180 -17.27 -12.98 -5.16
CA SER A 180 -15.80 -12.82 -5.16
C SER A 180 -15.18 -13.61 -6.32
N PRO A 181 -14.15 -13.09 -7.00
CA PRO A 181 -13.45 -13.82 -8.04
C PRO A 181 -12.78 -15.08 -7.46
N ALA A 182 -12.90 -16.19 -8.18
CA ALA A 182 -12.24 -17.45 -7.83
C ALA A 182 -10.73 -17.38 -8.16
N ALA A 183 -9.95 -18.30 -7.59
CA ALA A 183 -8.55 -18.45 -7.97
C ALA A 183 -8.44 -18.76 -9.47
N GLY A 184 -7.49 -18.13 -10.15
CA GLY A 184 -7.30 -18.24 -11.60
C GLY A 184 -8.18 -17.33 -12.44
N THR A 185 -9.22 -16.72 -11.88
CA THR A 185 -10.04 -15.73 -12.60
C THR A 185 -9.18 -14.53 -13.02
N LEU A 186 -9.35 -14.06 -14.25
CA LEU A 186 -8.71 -12.83 -14.72
C LEU A 186 -9.45 -11.62 -14.13
N HIS A 187 -8.76 -10.82 -13.34
CA HIS A 187 -9.31 -9.61 -12.73
C HIS A 187 -8.59 -8.36 -13.24
N ARG A 188 -9.33 -7.27 -13.46
CA ARG A 188 -8.85 -5.98 -13.99
C ARG A 188 -9.34 -4.84 -13.11
N GLN A 189 -8.52 -3.81 -12.97
CA GLN A 189 -8.80 -2.63 -12.16
C GLN A 189 -8.47 -1.35 -12.95
N PRO A 190 -9.23 -1.01 -14.01
CA PRO A 190 -8.92 0.10 -14.90
C PRO A 190 -8.92 1.47 -14.20
N LEU A 191 -9.77 1.67 -13.18
CA LEU A 191 -9.78 2.90 -12.38
C LEU A 191 -8.52 3.06 -11.52
N LEU A 192 -8.02 1.94 -10.96
CA LEU A 192 -6.74 1.93 -10.26
C LEU A 192 -5.58 2.17 -11.24
N ALA A 193 -5.62 1.58 -12.44
CA ALA A 193 -4.63 1.82 -13.48
C ALA A 193 -4.54 3.31 -13.85
N LYS A 194 -5.69 3.99 -14.01
CA LYS A 194 -5.75 5.44 -14.24
C LYS A 194 -5.09 6.23 -13.10
N SER A 195 -5.34 5.85 -11.86
CA SER A 195 -4.77 6.50 -10.67
C SER A 195 -3.24 6.29 -10.59
N LEU A 196 -2.77 5.06 -10.78
CA LEU A 196 -1.35 4.73 -10.81
C LEU A 196 -0.62 5.46 -11.95
N MET A 197 -1.24 5.55 -13.13
CA MET A 197 -0.70 6.31 -14.25
C MET A 197 -0.60 7.80 -13.93
N ALA A 198 -1.63 8.40 -13.32
CA ALA A 198 -1.58 9.79 -12.89
C ALA A 198 -0.43 10.04 -11.89
N ILE A 199 -0.28 9.17 -10.89
CA ILE A 199 0.82 9.25 -9.90
C ILE A 199 2.18 9.12 -10.59
N ALA A 200 2.31 8.22 -11.55
CA ALA A 200 3.56 8.00 -12.28
C ALA A 200 3.94 9.23 -13.12
N GLU A 201 2.98 9.90 -13.76
CA GLU A 201 3.23 11.06 -14.63
C GLU A 201 3.39 12.38 -13.85
N ALA A 202 2.50 12.64 -12.89
CA ALA A 202 2.41 13.93 -12.19
C ALA A 202 3.04 13.91 -10.79
N GLY A 203 3.52 12.76 -10.33
CA GLY A 203 4.09 12.58 -9.00
C GLY A 203 3.04 12.47 -7.89
N PRO A 204 3.47 12.44 -6.61
CA PRO A 204 2.59 12.17 -5.47
C PRO A 204 1.49 13.22 -5.28
N ARG A 205 1.73 14.49 -5.68
CA ARG A 205 0.78 15.59 -5.47
C ARG A 205 -0.59 15.34 -6.09
N VAL A 206 -0.68 14.62 -7.21
CA VAL A 206 -1.98 14.30 -7.83
C VAL A 206 -2.87 13.44 -6.91
N PHE A 207 -2.26 12.65 -6.02
CA PHE A 207 -2.98 11.83 -5.05
C PHE A 207 -3.57 12.67 -3.91
N TYR A 208 -2.90 13.75 -3.52
CA TYR A 208 -3.24 14.57 -2.35
C TYR A 208 -3.93 15.89 -2.68
N GLU A 209 -3.79 16.37 -3.92
CA GLU A 209 -4.28 17.68 -4.37
C GLU A 209 -5.01 17.62 -5.72
N GLY A 210 -4.98 16.48 -6.42
CA GLY A 210 -5.61 16.31 -7.74
C GLY A 210 -6.95 15.59 -7.69
N PHE A 211 -7.40 15.10 -8.84
CA PHE A 211 -8.70 14.44 -8.99
C PHE A 211 -8.88 13.22 -8.06
N ILE A 212 -7.79 12.55 -7.67
CA ILE A 212 -7.84 11.42 -6.75
C ILE A 212 -8.24 11.90 -5.34
N ALA A 213 -7.68 13.04 -4.90
CA ALA A 213 -8.04 13.65 -3.63
C ALA A 213 -9.49 14.13 -3.62
N GLU A 214 -9.93 14.74 -4.73
CA GLU A 214 -11.32 15.18 -4.91
C GLU A 214 -12.29 14.00 -4.82
N ASP A 215 -12.03 12.90 -5.53
CA ASP A 215 -12.85 11.68 -5.52
C ASP A 215 -12.90 11.03 -4.13
N MET A 216 -11.77 10.94 -3.42
CA MET A 216 -11.74 10.45 -2.04
C MET A 216 -12.60 11.30 -1.10
N VAL A 217 -12.47 12.62 -1.19
CA VAL A 217 -13.23 13.58 -0.37
C VAL A 217 -14.72 13.50 -0.65
N GLU A 218 -15.12 13.44 -1.92
CA GLU A 218 -16.52 13.30 -2.34
C GLU A 218 -17.12 11.98 -1.82
N CYS A 219 -16.38 10.89 -1.97
CA CYS A 219 -16.78 9.57 -1.46
C CYS A 219 -17.00 9.59 0.06
N LEU A 220 -16.09 10.18 0.84
CA LEU A 220 -16.21 10.23 2.30
C LEU A 220 -17.32 11.16 2.77
N THR A 221 -17.51 12.30 2.11
CA THR A 221 -18.58 13.27 2.46
C THR A 221 -19.97 12.78 2.11
N SER A 222 -20.14 12.00 1.05
CA SER A 222 -21.44 11.39 0.71
C SER A 222 -21.87 10.30 1.71
N ARG A 223 -20.91 9.67 2.40
CA ARG A 223 -21.15 8.58 3.38
C ARG A 223 -21.25 9.08 4.82
N ALA A 224 -20.46 10.08 5.19
CA ALA A 224 -20.58 10.76 6.46
C ALA A 224 -21.61 11.88 6.31
N ALA A 225 -22.87 11.63 6.69
CA ALA A 225 -23.80 12.73 6.91
C ALA A 225 -23.13 13.72 7.90
N CYS A 226 -22.64 14.84 7.37
CA CYS A 226 -21.98 15.94 8.09
C CYS A 226 -20.51 15.70 8.50
N THR A 227 -19.53 16.11 7.69
CA THR A 227 -18.37 16.94 8.12
C THR A 227 -17.56 17.33 6.89
N ARG A 228 -17.16 18.61 6.84
CA ARG A 228 -16.33 19.19 5.77
C ARG A 228 -14.97 18.49 5.70
N TRP A 229 -14.87 17.47 4.86
CA TRP A 229 -13.62 17.19 4.17
C TRP A 229 -13.45 18.31 3.14
N THR A 230 -12.87 19.45 3.52
CA THR A 230 -12.58 20.51 2.54
C THR A 230 -11.29 20.21 1.83
N THR A 231 -11.36 20.21 0.51
CA THR A 231 -10.25 20.09 -0.44
C THR A 231 -9.07 21.00 -0.08
N SER A 232 -7.87 20.49 -0.36
CA SER A 232 -6.54 21.13 -0.33
C SER A 232 -5.86 21.45 1.00
N ARG A 233 -6.54 21.57 2.16
CA ARG A 233 -5.84 21.91 3.44
C ARG A 233 -5.83 20.84 4.52
N SER A 234 -6.77 19.90 4.54
CA SER A 234 -6.81 18.82 5.53
C SER A 234 -5.99 17.58 5.14
N ILE A 235 -5.66 17.44 3.85
CA ILE A 235 -4.85 16.34 3.31
C ILE A 235 -3.39 16.80 3.09
N ALA A 236 -3.15 18.08 2.84
CA ALA A 236 -1.86 18.60 2.35
C ALA A 236 -0.89 19.12 3.42
N ALA A 237 -1.09 18.83 4.71
CA ALA A 237 -0.19 19.31 5.76
C ALA A 237 0.26 18.17 6.65
N ASN A 238 1.35 17.49 6.25
CA ASN A 238 2.54 17.25 7.07
C ASN A 238 3.42 16.18 6.41
N THR A 239 4.70 16.52 6.23
CA THR A 239 5.71 15.66 5.62
C THR A 239 5.97 14.41 6.46
N CYS A 240 6.13 13.26 5.79
CA CYS A 240 6.64 12.05 6.43
C CYS A 240 7.99 12.35 7.10
N SER A 241 8.14 11.98 8.37
CA SER A 241 9.37 12.24 9.12
C SER A 241 10.23 10.99 9.22
N PRO A 242 11.51 11.01 8.79
CA PRO A 242 12.45 9.97 9.15
C PRO A 242 12.62 9.93 10.68
N SER A 243 12.49 8.75 11.28
CA SER A 243 12.72 8.57 12.73
C SER A 243 13.99 7.76 12.95
N ARG A 244 14.89 8.24 13.84
CA ARG A 244 16.06 7.46 14.27
C ARG A 244 15.66 6.54 15.44
N ARG A 245 15.49 5.25 15.12
CA ARG A 245 15.47 4.02 15.96
C ARG A 245 14.44 3.85 17.10
N ALA A 246 13.96 2.60 17.19
CA ALA A 246 13.86 1.84 18.44
C ALA A 246 14.64 0.51 18.23
N SER A 247 15.72 0.26 18.98
CA SER A 247 16.49 -0.98 18.90
C SER A 247 16.48 -1.70 20.25
N VAL A 248 16.18 -3.01 20.24
CA VAL A 248 16.38 -3.90 21.38
C VAL A 248 17.50 -4.87 21.01
N ALA A 249 18.60 -4.84 21.75
CA ALA A 249 19.68 -5.79 21.58
C ALA A 249 19.37 -7.05 22.40
N THR A 250 19.27 -8.19 21.73
CA THR A 250 19.19 -9.50 22.38
C THR A 250 20.49 -10.23 22.04
N ARG A 251 21.10 -10.93 23.01
CA ARG A 251 22.46 -11.52 22.88
C ARG A 251 22.68 -12.18 21.51
N CYS A 252 23.74 -11.75 20.82
CA CYS A 252 24.20 -12.18 19.48
C CYS A 252 23.31 -11.88 18.24
N MET A 253 22.17 -11.20 18.35
CA MET A 253 21.39 -10.74 17.18
C MET A 253 20.83 -9.33 17.39
N SER A 254 21.05 -8.42 16.42
CA SER A 254 20.34 -7.13 16.41
C SER A 254 18.96 -7.33 15.77
N VAL A 255 17.90 -7.36 16.58
CA VAL A 255 16.52 -7.34 16.08
C VAL A 255 16.08 -5.89 15.95
N ARG A 256 15.74 -5.47 14.73
CA ARG A 256 15.32 -4.10 14.43
C ARG A 256 13.86 -4.09 13.99
N ARG A 257 13.09 -3.15 14.53
CA ARG A 257 11.68 -2.93 14.20
C ARG A 257 11.48 -1.46 13.86
N THR A 258 10.40 -1.17 13.14
CA THR A 258 9.92 0.19 12.92
C THR A 258 9.60 0.86 14.28
N GLY A 259 9.75 2.19 14.36
CA GLY A 259 9.65 2.96 15.62
C GLY A 259 8.26 2.97 16.26
N ARG A 260 8.11 3.63 17.43
CA ARG A 260 6.93 3.58 18.33
C ARG A 260 5.52 3.74 17.69
N ALA A 261 5.39 4.37 16.53
CA ALA A 261 4.11 4.49 15.83
C ALA A 261 3.62 3.15 15.25
N SER A 262 4.51 2.22 14.91
CA SER A 262 4.14 0.94 14.28
C SER A 262 3.50 -0.08 15.23
N SER A 263 3.59 0.16 16.55
CA SER A 263 3.08 -0.74 17.58
C SER A 263 1.84 -0.19 18.30
N ARG A 264 1.24 0.92 17.80
CA ARG A 264 0.10 1.62 18.43
C ARG A 264 -1.12 1.74 17.49
N CYS A 265 -1.16 0.97 16.41
CA CYS A 265 -2.36 0.74 15.60
C CYS A 265 -3.08 -0.51 16.09
#